data_AF-A0A0D2RE85-F1
#
_entry.id   AF-A0A0D2RE85-F1
#
_cell.length_a   1.000
_cell.length_b   1.000
_cell.length_c   1.000
_cell.angle_alpha   90.00
_cell.angle_beta   90.00
_cell.angle_gamma   90.00
#
_symmetry.space_group_name_H-M   'P 1'
#
loop_
_entity.id
_entity.type
_entity.pdbx_description
1 polymer ?
#
loop_
_entity_poly.entity_id
_entity_poly.type
_entity_poly.pdbx_seq_one_letter_code
_entity_poly.pdbx_strand_id
1 'polypeptide(L)'
;MGSDTSWFIIIIIVIIVNISSSIVGGSADSYDPQALKALFRHYANLTLANHHTGAEHKVNLPSNFTGMEVSVKRLRSGSLWTRGTDSIYVKIPPNVKTLPYVKRLAIVYDNLGNWSSMYYNVPGYSLVSPVIGFDVYDYSDLTMIMDGNLTLSVEGELISIHFPYLKAGDKNTTLLKCVGFEPDGSVEFKNWTNDNVCKVKKAGHFCVVAEMPAVTEEKEGRAWKWWVIGFGIGIVGIIVLVSMGMVVMLKWRKIEITKMEKESDTSVALDTFWVRGDHKMPCASMIRTQPTLEHDFVP
;
A
#
# COMPACT_ATOMS: atom_id res chain seq x y z
N MET A 1 46.45 0.68 20.63
CA MET A 1 45.00 0.70 20.96
C MET A 1 44.23 1.52 19.93
N GLY A 2 43.82 0.92 18.80
CA GLY A 2 43.14 1.61 17.69
C GLY A 2 41.94 0.87 17.10
N SER A 3 41.51 -0.24 17.73
CA SER A 3 40.46 -1.12 17.18
C SER A 3 39.04 -0.69 17.57
N ASP A 4 38.85 -0.15 18.79
CA ASP A 4 37.50 0.06 19.33
C ASP A 4 36.70 1.14 18.60
N THR A 5 37.35 2.23 18.18
CA THR A 5 36.66 3.35 17.53
C THR A 5 36.13 3.00 16.14
N SER A 6 36.80 2.09 15.43
CA SER A 6 36.35 1.61 14.12
C SER A 6 35.11 0.72 14.23
N TRP A 7 35.07 -0.12 15.27
CA TRP A 7 33.97 -1.06 15.49
C TRP A 7 32.65 -0.36 15.80
N PHE A 8 32.68 0.71 16.62
CA PHE A 8 31.48 1.50 16.91
C PHE A 8 30.92 2.20 15.66
N ILE A 9 31.78 2.69 14.76
CA ILE A 9 31.35 3.33 13.50
C ILE A 9 30.65 2.31 12.60
N ILE A 10 31.19 1.09 12.49
CA ILE A 10 30.60 0.01 11.70
C ILE A 10 29.23 -0.39 12.27
N ILE A 11 29.09 -0.50 13.60
CA ILE A 11 27.82 -0.83 14.25
C ILE A 11 26.77 0.26 13.98
N ILE A 12 27.15 1.54 14.05
CA ILE A 12 26.24 2.66 13.78
C ILE A 12 25.79 2.65 12.31
N ILE A 13 26.68 2.38 11.37
CA ILE A 13 26.35 2.27 9.94
C ILE A 13 25.39 1.10 9.70
N VAL A 14 25.62 -0.06 10.32
CA VAL A 14 24.75 -1.24 10.21
C VAL A 14 23.37 -0.98 10.80
N ILE A 15 23.26 -0.23 11.90
CA ILE A 15 21.97 0.16 12.49
C ILE A 15 21.22 1.12 11.55
N ILE A 16 21.90 2.09 10.93
CA ILE A 16 21.28 3.03 9.99
C ILE A 16 20.79 2.31 8.71
N VAL A 17 21.57 1.35 8.20
CA VAL A 17 21.19 0.54 7.03
C VAL A 17 19.97 -0.36 7.34
N ASN A 18 19.89 -0.96 8.53
CA ASN A 18 18.75 -1.80 8.92
C ASN A 18 17.45 -1.02 9.16
N ILE A 19 17.52 0.24 9.59
CA ILE A 19 16.34 1.10 9.75
C ILE A 19 15.77 1.52 8.38
N SER A 20 16.60 1.57 7.35
CA SER A 20 16.20 1.89 5.97
C SER A 20 15.38 0.77 5.31
N SER A 21 15.51 -0.47 5.79
CA SER A 21 14.92 -1.68 5.20
C SER A 21 13.47 -1.95 5.62
N SER A 22 12.93 -1.18 6.58
CA SER A 22 11.61 -1.46 7.18
C SER A 22 10.45 -0.66 6.58
N ILE A 23 10.65 0.01 5.45
CA ILE A 23 9.55 0.59 4.65
C ILE A 23 9.33 -0.29 3.42
N VAL A 24 9.03 -1.56 3.64
CA VAL A 24 8.23 -2.32 2.68
C VAL A 24 6.81 -2.17 3.18
N GLY A 25 6.05 -1.33 2.46
CA GLY A 25 4.67 -0.99 2.77
C GLY A 25 3.85 -2.25 3.04
N GLY A 26 3.00 -2.17 4.05
CA GLY A 26 1.97 -3.17 4.27
C GLY A 26 1.22 -3.41 2.97
N SER A 27 1.01 -4.68 2.65
CA SER A 27 0.04 -5.13 1.65
C SER A 27 -1.30 -4.50 1.99
N ALA A 28 -1.62 -3.36 1.37
CA ALA A 28 -2.99 -2.90 1.27
C ALA A 28 -3.71 -3.98 0.47
N ASP A 29 -4.75 -4.59 1.05
CA ASP A 29 -5.66 -5.45 0.30
C ASP A 29 -6.18 -4.64 -0.89
N SER A 30 -5.58 -4.87 -2.06
CA SER A 30 -5.91 -4.13 -3.27
C SER A 30 -7.26 -4.64 -3.75
N TYR A 31 -8.32 -3.87 -3.49
CA TYR A 31 -9.65 -4.13 -4.02
C TYR A 31 -9.60 -4.05 -5.55
N ASP A 32 -9.47 -5.21 -6.19
CA ASP A 32 -9.40 -5.34 -7.65
C ASP A 32 -10.80 -5.64 -8.24
N PRO A 33 -11.36 -4.73 -9.06
CA PRO A 33 -12.63 -4.96 -9.74
C PRO A 33 -12.63 -6.17 -10.66
N GLN A 34 -11.48 -6.49 -11.27
CA GLN A 34 -11.39 -7.61 -12.21
C GLN A 34 -11.44 -8.97 -11.47
N ALA A 35 -10.73 -9.09 -10.35
CA ALA A 35 -10.86 -10.23 -9.46
C ALA A 35 -12.29 -10.39 -8.92
N LEU A 36 -12.96 -9.29 -8.56
CA LEU A 36 -14.36 -9.32 -8.10
C LEU A 36 -15.30 -9.85 -9.21
N LYS A 37 -15.14 -9.37 -10.44
CA LYS A 37 -15.89 -9.85 -11.61
C LYS A 37 -15.69 -11.36 -11.85
N ALA A 38 -14.46 -11.85 -11.76
CA ALA A 38 -14.16 -13.28 -11.91
C ALA A 38 -14.85 -14.12 -10.81
N LEU A 39 -14.89 -13.61 -9.58
CA LEU A 39 -15.58 -14.24 -8.46
C LEU A 39 -17.10 -14.30 -8.70
N PHE A 40 -17.73 -13.19 -9.11
CA PHE A 40 -19.17 -13.19 -9.43
C PHE A 40 -19.50 -14.19 -10.54
N ARG A 41 -18.67 -14.26 -11.58
CA ARG A 41 -18.82 -15.25 -12.67
C ARG A 41 -18.73 -16.69 -12.15
N HIS A 42 -17.82 -16.98 -11.23
CA HIS A 42 -17.69 -18.31 -10.63
C HIS A 42 -18.98 -18.74 -9.90
N TYR A 43 -19.50 -17.91 -8.99
CA TYR A 43 -20.73 -18.22 -8.25
C TYR A 43 -21.99 -18.20 -9.15
N ALA A 44 -22.00 -17.36 -10.18
CA ALA A 44 -23.04 -17.35 -11.20
C ALA A 44 -23.09 -18.68 -11.97
N ASN A 45 -21.94 -19.24 -12.35
CA ASN A 45 -21.86 -20.54 -13.02
C ASN A 45 -22.38 -21.68 -12.14
N LEU A 46 -22.01 -21.70 -10.86
CA LEU A 46 -22.55 -22.66 -9.87
C LEU A 46 -24.07 -22.55 -9.77
N THR A 47 -24.60 -21.33 -9.78
CA THR A 47 -26.04 -21.09 -9.76
C THR A 47 -26.71 -21.60 -11.03
N LEU A 48 -26.17 -21.30 -12.21
CA LEU A 48 -26.72 -21.71 -13.51
C LEU A 48 -26.68 -23.22 -13.78
N ALA A 49 -25.76 -23.95 -13.14
CA ALA A 49 -25.67 -25.40 -13.26
C ALA A 49 -26.98 -26.10 -12.84
N ASN A 50 -27.70 -25.52 -11.88
CA ASN A 50 -28.92 -26.10 -11.30
C ASN A 50 -30.22 -25.45 -11.80
N HIS A 51 -30.14 -24.49 -12.73
CA HIS A 51 -31.28 -23.67 -13.14
C HIS A 51 -31.55 -23.70 -14.64
N HIS A 52 -32.82 -23.45 -15.00
CA HIS A 52 -33.28 -23.41 -16.39
C HIS A 52 -32.97 -22.08 -17.08
N THR A 53 -33.02 -22.08 -18.42
CA THR A 53 -32.79 -20.89 -19.24
C THR A 53 -33.99 -19.95 -19.18
N GLY A 54 -33.75 -18.64 -19.17
CA GLY A 54 -34.78 -17.60 -19.30
C GLY A 54 -35.18 -16.91 -18.00
N ALA A 55 -35.05 -17.57 -16.85
CA ALA A 55 -35.29 -16.98 -15.54
C ALA A 55 -34.01 -16.33 -14.97
N GLU A 56 -34.19 -15.23 -14.25
CA GLU A 56 -33.15 -14.57 -13.48
C GLU A 56 -33.10 -15.18 -12.08
N HIS A 57 -31.91 -15.54 -11.61
CA HIS A 57 -31.68 -16.20 -10.34
C HIS A 57 -30.71 -15.40 -9.48
N LYS A 58 -31.05 -15.23 -8.21
CA LYS A 58 -30.14 -14.62 -7.23
C LYS A 58 -28.93 -15.54 -6.99
N VAL A 59 -27.74 -14.96 -7.00
CA VAL A 59 -26.49 -15.66 -6.73
C VAL A 59 -26.19 -15.58 -5.23
N ASN A 60 -25.89 -16.73 -4.62
CA ASN A 60 -25.51 -16.79 -3.22
C ASN A 60 -24.00 -16.54 -3.08
N LEU A 61 -23.64 -15.40 -2.51
CA LEU A 61 -22.25 -15.03 -2.26
C LEU A 61 -21.79 -15.44 -0.84
N PRO A 62 -20.48 -15.60 -0.62
CA PRO A 62 -19.90 -15.75 0.72
C PRO A 62 -20.21 -14.57 1.65
N SER A 63 -20.16 -14.81 2.97
CA SER A 63 -20.40 -13.80 4.00
C SER A 63 -19.52 -12.54 3.87
N ASN A 64 -18.33 -12.67 3.29
CA ASN A 64 -17.40 -11.55 3.12
C ASN A 64 -17.93 -10.49 2.12
N PHE A 65 -18.92 -10.83 1.29
CA PHE A 65 -19.54 -9.92 0.30
C PHE A 65 -20.96 -9.53 0.71
N THR A 66 -21.28 -9.59 2.00
CA THR A 66 -22.59 -9.19 2.51
C THR A 66 -22.87 -7.73 2.15
N GLY A 67 -24.06 -7.48 1.59
CA GLY A 67 -24.49 -6.16 1.12
C GLY A 67 -24.28 -5.93 -0.38
N MET A 68 -23.58 -6.83 -1.08
CA MET A 68 -23.62 -6.89 -2.54
C MET A 68 -24.80 -7.74 -3.01
N GLU A 69 -25.48 -7.31 -4.06
CA GLU A 69 -26.55 -8.08 -4.70
C GLU A 69 -26.06 -8.53 -6.08
N VAL A 70 -26.07 -9.83 -6.32
CA VAL A 70 -25.70 -10.41 -7.62
C VAL A 70 -26.79 -11.34 -8.10
N SER A 71 -27.14 -11.24 -9.37
CA SER A 71 -28.09 -12.11 -10.05
C SER A 71 -27.55 -12.55 -11.40
N VAL A 72 -28.04 -13.68 -11.89
CA VAL A 72 -27.61 -14.24 -13.17
C VAL A 72 -28.79 -14.70 -13.99
N LYS A 73 -28.75 -14.45 -15.29
CA LYS A 73 -29.76 -14.89 -16.25
C LYS A 73 -29.12 -15.52 -17.47
N ARG A 74 -29.48 -16.77 -17.76
CA ARG A 74 -29.05 -17.46 -18.97
C ARG A 74 -30.05 -17.23 -20.10
N LEU A 75 -29.58 -16.80 -21.27
CA LEU A 75 -30.38 -16.48 -22.44
C LEU A 75 -29.81 -17.09 -23.73
N ARG A 76 -30.66 -17.20 -24.75
CA ARG A 76 -30.21 -17.42 -26.14
C ARG A 76 -30.01 -16.05 -26.81
N SER A 77 -29.00 -15.91 -27.67
CA SER A 77 -28.74 -14.64 -28.37
C SER A 77 -29.91 -14.16 -29.22
N GLY A 78 -30.65 -15.09 -29.86
CA GLY A 78 -31.89 -14.74 -30.55
C GLY A 78 -33.00 -14.21 -29.65
N SER A 79 -33.07 -14.65 -28.38
CA SER A 79 -34.02 -14.12 -27.40
C SER A 79 -33.62 -12.71 -26.94
N LEU A 80 -32.32 -12.47 -26.74
CA LEU A 80 -31.79 -11.14 -26.44
C LEU A 80 -32.09 -10.17 -27.58
N TRP A 81 -31.87 -10.59 -28.83
CA TRP A 81 -32.18 -9.79 -30.01
C TRP A 81 -33.67 -9.45 -30.12
N THR A 82 -34.55 -10.45 -29.99
CA THR A 82 -35.99 -10.26 -30.25
C THR A 82 -36.75 -9.60 -29.11
N ARG A 83 -36.35 -9.83 -27.85
CA ARG A 83 -37.10 -9.40 -26.67
C ARG A 83 -36.31 -8.54 -25.69
N GLY A 84 -34.98 -8.49 -25.81
CA GLY A 84 -34.13 -7.91 -24.78
C GLY A 84 -34.18 -8.69 -23.48
N THR A 85 -33.87 -8.02 -22.38
CA THR A 85 -34.05 -8.51 -21.02
C THR A 85 -34.13 -7.35 -20.04
N ASP A 86 -35.02 -7.50 -19.07
CA ASP A 86 -35.18 -6.58 -17.96
C ASP A 86 -34.69 -7.23 -16.66
N SER A 87 -33.97 -6.45 -15.87
CA SER A 87 -33.63 -6.66 -14.46
C SER A 87 -33.94 -5.36 -13.69
N ILE A 88 -33.90 -5.40 -12.35
CA ILE A 88 -34.26 -4.27 -11.47
C ILE A 88 -33.43 -3.03 -11.79
N TYR A 89 -32.13 -3.21 -12.01
CA TYR A 89 -31.19 -2.10 -12.22
C TYR A 89 -30.77 -1.92 -13.68
N VAL A 90 -30.96 -2.93 -14.53
CA VAL A 90 -30.46 -2.92 -15.92
C VAL A 90 -31.55 -3.40 -16.86
N LYS A 91 -31.82 -2.58 -17.87
CA LYS A 91 -32.75 -2.89 -18.96
C LYS A 91 -32.01 -2.89 -20.28
N ILE A 92 -31.91 -4.07 -20.89
CA ILE A 92 -31.33 -4.28 -22.21
C ILE A 92 -32.50 -4.38 -23.21
N PRO A 93 -32.66 -3.40 -24.11
CA PRO A 93 -33.76 -3.42 -25.07
C PRO A 93 -33.57 -4.51 -26.13
N PRO A 94 -34.60 -4.78 -26.96
CA PRO A 94 -34.44 -5.55 -28.21
C PRO A 94 -33.40 -4.93 -29.15
N ASN A 95 -33.03 -5.66 -30.19
CA ASN A 95 -32.03 -5.28 -31.20
C ASN A 95 -30.60 -5.12 -30.64
N VAL A 96 -30.28 -5.88 -29.59
CA VAL A 96 -28.92 -6.01 -29.06
C VAL A 96 -28.36 -7.37 -29.44
N LYS A 97 -27.19 -7.36 -30.08
CA LYS A 97 -26.47 -8.57 -30.51
C LYS A 97 -25.11 -8.68 -29.83
N THR A 98 -24.62 -9.90 -29.68
CA THR A 98 -23.27 -10.14 -29.15
C THR A 98 -22.25 -10.16 -30.28
N LEU A 99 -21.04 -9.68 -30.00
CA LEU A 99 -19.88 -9.75 -30.87
C LEU A 99 -18.71 -10.37 -30.09
N PRO A 100 -18.20 -11.55 -30.49
CA PRO A 100 -18.71 -12.42 -31.55
C PRO A 100 -20.13 -12.99 -31.27
N TYR A 101 -20.78 -13.54 -32.29
CA TYR A 101 -22.07 -14.21 -32.11
C TYR A 101 -21.90 -15.52 -31.34
N VAL A 102 -22.66 -15.69 -30.27
CA VAL A 102 -22.72 -16.94 -29.47
C VAL A 102 -24.12 -17.53 -29.50
N LYS A 103 -24.29 -18.83 -29.24
CA LYS A 103 -25.64 -19.45 -29.25
C LYS A 103 -26.38 -19.18 -27.95
N ARG A 104 -25.67 -19.26 -26.83
CA ARG A 104 -26.17 -19.01 -25.48
C ARG A 104 -25.19 -18.09 -24.77
N LEU A 105 -25.74 -17.17 -23.99
CA LEU A 105 -24.96 -16.28 -23.15
C LEU A 105 -25.53 -16.29 -21.73
N ALA A 106 -24.70 -15.91 -20.78
CA ALA A 106 -25.12 -15.58 -19.44
C ALA A 106 -24.86 -14.08 -19.20
N ILE A 107 -25.83 -13.44 -18.54
CA ILE A 107 -25.71 -12.06 -18.08
C ILE A 107 -25.68 -12.11 -16.57
N VAL A 108 -24.64 -11.54 -15.97
CA VAL A 108 -24.52 -11.33 -14.53
C VAL A 108 -24.83 -9.87 -14.28
N TYR A 109 -25.75 -9.60 -13.37
CA TYR A 109 -26.06 -8.27 -12.88
C TYR A 109 -25.55 -8.15 -11.45
N ASP A 110 -24.96 -7.01 -11.12
CA ASP A 110 -24.39 -6.77 -9.81
C ASP A 110 -24.69 -5.35 -9.32
N ASN A 111 -24.87 -5.24 -8.02
CA ASN A 111 -25.00 -4.00 -7.27
C ASN A 111 -24.06 -4.09 -6.07
N LEU A 112 -23.01 -3.28 -6.07
CA LEU A 112 -21.97 -3.31 -5.05
C LEU A 112 -22.42 -2.69 -3.71
N GLY A 113 -23.53 -1.94 -3.70
CA GLY A 113 -24.02 -1.28 -2.49
C GLY A 113 -22.95 -0.38 -1.88
N ASN A 114 -22.77 -0.49 -0.56
CA ASN A 114 -21.80 0.31 0.21
C ASN A 114 -20.33 -0.02 -0.11
N TRP A 115 -20.06 -1.13 -0.79
CA TRP A 115 -18.69 -1.51 -1.17
C TRP A 115 -18.17 -0.74 -2.39
N SER A 116 -19.04 0.01 -3.06
CA SER A 116 -18.72 0.72 -4.30
C SER A 116 -17.44 1.57 -4.22
N SER A 117 -17.28 2.35 -3.14
CA SER A 117 -16.13 3.24 -2.94
C SER A 117 -14.82 2.52 -2.63
N MET A 118 -14.87 1.23 -2.26
CA MET A 118 -13.68 0.42 -2.02
C MET A 118 -13.06 -0.05 -3.34
N TYR A 119 -13.89 -0.31 -4.36
CA TYR A 119 -13.46 -0.80 -5.67
C TYR A 119 -13.32 0.31 -6.72
N TYR A 120 -14.11 1.37 -6.62
CA TYR A 120 -14.20 2.41 -7.64
C TYR A 120 -14.06 3.79 -7.03
N ASN A 121 -13.23 4.62 -7.68
CA ASN A 121 -13.01 6.01 -7.30
C ASN A 121 -13.03 6.90 -8.55
N VAL A 122 -13.55 8.12 -8.41
CA VAL A 122 -13.60 9.12 -9.49
C VAL A 122 -12.99 10.42 -8.96
N PRO A 123 -11.75 10.77 -9.33
CA PRO A 123 -11.06 11.95 -8.82
C PRO A 123 -11.85 13.24 -9.02
N GLY A 124 -12.04 14.03 -7.96
CA GLY A 124 -12.80 15.28 -7.98
C GLY A 124 -14.33 15.11 -7.86
N TYR A 125 -14.82 13.88 -7.72
CA TYR A 125 -16.23 13.58 -7.60
C TYR A 125 -16.52 12.61 -6.45
N SER A 126 -17.73 12.71 -5.89
CA SER A 126 -18.25 11.80 -4.88
C SER A 126 -19.28 10.86 -5.50
N LEU A 127 -19.18 9.56 -5.20
CA LEU A 127 -20.22 8.60 -5.59
C LEU A 127 -21.49 8.89 -4.77
N VAL A 128 -22.58 9.18 -5.46
CA VAL A 128 -23.89 9.40 -4.82
C VAL A 128 -24.82 8.20 -4.96
N SER A 129 -24.42 7.20 -5.75
CA SER A 129 -25.12 5.95 -5.95
C SER A 129 -24.18 4.77 -5.73
N PRO A 130 -24.72 3.57 -5.46
CA PRO A 130 -23.93 2.36 -5.62
C PRO A 130 -23.52 2.17 -7.09
N VAL A 131 -22.43 1.43 -7.30
CA VAL A 131 -22.00 0.96 -8.61
C VAL A 131 -22.89 -0.21 -9.01
N ILE A 132 -23.53 -0.06 -10.16
CA ILE A 132 -24.36 -1.06 -10.81
C ILE A 132 -23.60 -1.59 -12.01
N GLY A 133 -23.34 -2.89 -12.02
CA GLY A 133 -22.66 -3.59 -13.08
C GLY A 133 -23.57 -4.56 -13.82
N PHE A 134 -23.20 -4.82 -15.05
CA PHE A 134 -23.59 -6.05 -15.71
C PHE A 134 -22.53 -6.51 -16.68
N ASP A 135 -22.35 -7.83 -16.71
CA ASP A 135 -21.37 -8.50 -17.53
C ASP A 135 -22.02 -9.61 -18.35
N VAL A 136 -21.51 -9.80 -19.56
CA VAL A 136 -22.01 -10.79 -20.51
C VAL A 136 -20.87 -11.71 -20.92
N TYR A 137 -21.11 -13.02 -20.90
CA TYR A 137 -20.13 -14.00 -21.36
C TYR A 137 -20.80 -15.17 -22.08
N ASP A 138 -20.00 -15.87 -22.90
CA ASP A 138 -20.44 -17.06 -23.62
C ASP A 138 -20.78 -18.20 -22.65
N TYR A 139 -21.93 -18.82 -22.85
CA TYR A 139 -22.41 -19.99 -22.11
C TYR A 139 -22.84 -21.10 -23.08
N SER A 140 -22.28 -21.13 -24.29
CA SER A 140 -22.60 -22.12 -25.31
C SER A 140 -21.99 -23.48 -25.00
N ASP A 141 -20.71 -23.51 -24.62
CA ASP A 141 -19.95 -24.72 -24.28
C ASP A 141 -19.36 -24.63 -22.87
N LEU A 142 -19.88 -25.45 -21.94
CA LEU A 142 -19.41 -25.54 -20.55
C LEU A 142 -17.97 -26.06 -20.42
N THR A 143 -17.41 -26.62 -21.49
CA THR A 143 -16.09 -27.24 -21.55
C THR A 143 -14.98 -26.29 -21.98
N MET A 144 -15.31 -25.13 -22.55
CA MET A 144 -14.33 -24.09 -22.84
C MET A 144 -14.45 -22.98 -21.82
N ILE A 145 -13.46 -22.91 -20.91
CA ILE A 145 -13.11 -21.71 -20.15
C ILE A 145 -12.49 -20.71 -21.13
N MET A 146 -13.18 -20.38 -22.22
CA MET A 146 -12.73 -19.34 -23.11
C MET A 146 -13.17 -18.02 -22.49
N ASP A 147 -12.17 -17.32 -21.98
CA ASP A 147 -12.25 -15.94 -21.52
C ASP A 147 -12.34 -14.98 -22.72
N GLY A 148 -13.26 -15.30 -23.64
CA GLY A 148 -13.53 -14.49 -24.80
C GLY A 148 -14.31 -13.26 -24.35
N ASN A 149 -13.72 -12.08 -24.55
CA ASN A 149 -14.40 -10.80 -24.33
C ASN A 149 -15.62 -10.71 -25.26
N LEU A 150 -16.80 -10.99 -24.71
CA LEU A 150 -18.06 -10.86 -25.41
C LEU A 150 -18.53 -9.41 -25.29
N THR A 151 -18.66 -8.74 -26.43
CA THR A 151 -19.11 -7.35 -26.47
C THR A 151 -20.54 -7.27 -26.96
N LEU A 152 -21.25 -6.21 -26.58
CA LEU A 152 -22.60 -5.93 -27.07
C LEU A 152 -22.53 -4.88 -28.19
N SER A 153 -23.30 -5.13 -29.24
CA SER A 153 -23.58 -4.19 -30.32
C SER A 153 -25.06 -3.88 -30.29
N VAL A 154 -25.36 -2.59 -30.09
CA VAL A 154 -26.70 -2.08 -29.90
C VAL A 154 -27.16 -1.40 -31.19
N GLU A 155 -28.24 -1.91 -31.80
CA GLU A 155 -28.88 -1.33 -32.97
C GLU A 155 -30.23 -0.72 -32.57
N GLY A 156 -30.26 0.58 -32.26
CA GLY A 156 -31.49 1.27 -31.87
C GLY A 156 -31.41 1.88 -30.48
N GLU A 157 -32.34 1.50 -29.59
CA GLU A 157 -32.41 2.05 -28.24
C GLU A 157 -31.22 1.60 -27.39
N LEU A 158 -30.68 2.51 -26.58
CA LEU A 158 -29.55 2.25 -25.69
C LEU A 158 -29.96 1.43 -24.46
N ILE A 159 -29.00 0.71 -23.88
CA ILE A 159 -29.17 -0.01 -22.62
C ILE A 159 -29.39 1.02 -21.51
N SER A 160 -30.39 0.78 -20.66
CA SER A 160 -30.77 1.68 -19.57
C SER A 160 -30.33 1.14 -18.22
N ILE A 161 -29.57 1.93 -17.48
CA ILE A 161 -29.15 1.64 -16.10
C ILE A 161 -29.98 2.50 -15.16
N HIS A 162 -30.74 1.86 -14.29
CA HIS A 162 -31.70 2.48 -13.39
C HIS A 162 -31.11 2.61 -11.98
N PHE A 163 -31.27 3.81 -11.40
CA PHE A 163 -30.87 4.10 -10.03
C PHE A 163 -32.10 4.45 -9.18
N PRO A 164 -32.88 3.45 -8.72
CA PRO A 164 -34.21 3.67 -8.14
C PRO A 164 -34.19 4.50 -6.85
N TYR A 165 -33.07 4.52 -6.13
CA TYR A 165 -32.93 5.21 -4.84
C TYR A 165 -32.47 6.67 -4.97
N LEU A 166 -32.12 7.12 -6.17
CA LEU A 166 -31.75 8.52 -6.40
C LEU A 166 -33.02 9.34 -6.63
N LYS A 167 -33.28 10.32 -5.76
CA LYS A 167 -34.33 11.31 -5.99
C LYS A 167 -33.72 12.52 -6.68
N ALA A 168 -33.94 12.67 -7.98
CA ALA A 168 -33.52 13.85 -8.74
C ALA A 168 -34.13 15.18 -8.22
N GLY A 169 -35.19 15.10 -7.40
CA GLY A 169 -35.92 16.27 -6.89
C GLY A 169 -35.28 17.04 -5.74
N ASP A 170 -34.26 16.48 -5.05
CA ASP A 170 -33.73 17.09 -3.82
C ASP A 170 -32.32 17.72 -3.97
N LYS A 171 -31.69 17.61 -5.16
CA LYS A 171 -30.36 18.18 -5.42
C LYS A 171 -30.31 18.76 -6.82
N ASN A 172 -29.67 19.92 -6.97
CA ASN A 172 -29.40 20.58 -8.25
C ASN A 172 -28.96 19.55 -9.31
N THR A 173 -29.88 19.19 -10.20
CA THR A 173 -29.69 18.12 -11.21
C THR A 173 -28.51 18.41 -12.13
N THR A 174 -28.08 19.68 -12.18
CA THR A 174 -26.90 20.18 -12.89
C THR A 174 -25.56 19.68 -12.34
N LEU A 175 -25.51 19.08 -11.14
CA LEU A 175 -24.26 18.58 -10.53
C LEU A 175 -24.08 17.06 -10.66
N LEU A 176 -25.10 16.33 -11.12
CA LEU A 176 -25.05 14.87 -11.23
C LEU A 176 -24.55 14.47 -12.61
N LYS A 177 -23.54 13.59 -12.63
CA LYS A 177 -23.02 13.01 -13.88
C LYS A 177 -23.10 11.49 -13.81
N CYS A 178 -23.49 10.89 -14.92
CA CYS A 178 -23.36 9.45 -15.07
C CYS A 178 -21.92 9.11 -15.42
N VAL A 179 -21.42 8.03 -14.84
CA VAL A 179 -20.05 7.58 -15.04
C VAL A 179 -20.04 6.09 -15.37
N GLY A 180 -19.29 5.71 -16.40
CA GLY A 180 -18.93 4.32 -16.69
C GLY A 180 -17.46 4.08 -16.44
N PHE A 181 -17.12 2.91 -15.91
CA PHE A 181 -15.74 2.48 -15.71
C PHE A 181 -15.30 1.60 -16.87
N GLU A 182 -14.18 1.96 -17.50
CA GLU A 182 -13.56 1.15 -18.55
C GLU A 182 -12.60 0.10 -17.96
N PRO A 183 -12.30 -0.98 -18.70
CA PRO A 183 -11.39 -2.03 -18.23
C PRO A 183 -9.96 -1.58 -17.95
N ASP A 184 -9.53 -0.46 -18.53
CA ASP A 184 -8.21 0.16 -18.30
C ASP A 184 -8.18 1.03 -17.03
N GLY A 185 -9.29 1.10 -16.30
CA GLY A 185 -9.46 1.96 -15.13
C GLY A 185 -9.80 3.40 -15.46
N SER A 186 -9.95 3.75 -16.74
CA SER A 186 -10.41 5.08 -17.15
C SER A 186 -11.91 5.26 -16.89
N VAL A 187 -12.33 6.52 -16.84
CA VAL A 187 -13.67 6.92 -16.42
C VAL A 187 -14.36 7.70 -17.54
N GLU A 188 -15.45 7.17 -18.07
CA GLU A 188 -16.23 7.79 -19.14
C GLU A 188 -17.42 8.55 -18.55
N PHE A 189 -17.41 9.87 -18.67
CA PHE A 189 -18.53 10.72 -18.26
C PHE A 189 -19.63 10.74 -19.32
N LYS A 190 -20.87 10.52 -18.88
CA LYS A 190 -22.08 10.56 -19.71
C LYS A 190 -23.08 11.53 -19.12
N ASN A 191 -23.83 12.19 -20.01
CA ASN A 191 -24.88 13.11 -19.61
C ASN A 191 -25.94 12.36 -18.79
N TRP A 192 -26.18 12.86 -17.59
CA TRP A 192 -27.27 12.40 -16.74
C TRP A 192 -28.61 12.84 -17.35
N THR A 193 -29.54 11.90 -17.49
CA THR A 193 -30.91 12.22 -17.92
C THR A 193 -31.76 12.42 -16.66
N ASN A 194 -32.67 13.40 -16.67
CA ASN A 194 -33.51 13.76 -15.52
C ASN A 194 -34.40 12.61 -14.97
N ASP A 195 -34.44 11.45 -15.64
CA ASP A 195 -35.28 10.30 -15.33
C ASP A 195 -34.63 9.25 -14.40
N ASN A 196 -33.53 9.57 -13.73
CA ASN A 196 -32.76 8.60 -12.91
C ASN A 196 -32.17 7.42 -13.69
N VAL A 197 -31.91 7.62 -14.98
CA VAL A 197 -31.44 6.59 -15.90
C VAL A 197 -30.19 7.05 -16.63
N CYS A 198 -29.20 6.15 -16.68
CA CYS A 198 -28.06 6.27 -17.57
C CYS A 198 -28.25 5.43 -18.83
N LYS A 199 -28.02 6.02 -20.00
CA LYS A 199 -28.06 5.30 -21.28
C LYS A 199 -26.66 4.91 -21.73
N VAL A 200 -26.44 3.63 -22.02
CA VAL A 200 -25.12 3.07 -22.34
C VAL A 200 -25.18 2.15 -23.56
N LYS A 201 -24.03 2.00 -24.25
CA LYS A 201 -23.89 1.15 -25.45
C LYS A 201 -23.19 -0.19 -25.16
N LYS A 202 -22.44 -0.27 -24.06
CA LYS A 202 -21.56 -1.39 -23.73
C LYS A 202 -21.90 -1.94 -22.35
N ALA A 203 -21.59 -3.22 -22.13
CA ALA A 203 -21.57 -3.84 -20.81
C ALA A 203 -20.44 -3.27 -19.96
N GLY A 204 -20.59 -3.29 -18.64
CA GLY A 204 -19.63 -2.71 -17.71
C GLY A 204 -20.30 -2.24 -16.41
N HIS A 205 -19.56 -1.42 -15.66
CA HIS A 205 -19.97 -0.90 -14.37
C HIS A 205 -20.22 0.60 -14.45
N PHE A 206 -21.32 1.04 -13.83
CA PHE A 206 -21.81 2.40 -13.94
C PHE A 206 -22.24 2.92 -12.57
N CYS A 207 -22.03 4.21 -12.33
CA CYS A 207 -22.53 4.90 -11.15
C CYS A 207 -22.90 6.34 -11.46
N VAL A 208 -23.49 7.01 -10.48
CA VAL A 208 -23.79 8.44 -10.52
C VAL A 208 -22.89 9.13 -9.52
N VAL A 209 -22.27 10.21 -9.97
CA VAL A 209 -21.36 11.00 -9.16
C VAL A 209 -21.82 12.45 -9.08
N ALA A 210 -21.44 13.12 -8.00
CA ALA A 210 -21.61 14.56 -7.81
C ALA A 210 -20.25 15.24 -7.70
N GLU A 211 -20.09 16.37 -8.37
CA GLU A 211 -18.89 17.21 -8.24
C GLU A 211 -18.67 17.56 -6.76
N MET A 212 -17.46 17.27 -6.27
CA MET A 212 -17.07 17.75 -4.95
C MET A 212 -16.73 19.24 -5.10
N PRO A 213 -17.21 20.12 -4.20
CA PRO A 213 -16.70 21.48 -4.17
C PRO A 213 -15.18 21.40 -3.95
N ALA A 214 -14.41 22.11 -4.77
CA ALA A 214 -12.96 22.15 -4.66
C ALA A 214 -12.59 22.70 -3.28
N VAL A 215 -12.39 21.80 -2.30
CA VAL A 215 -11.72 22.13 -1.07
C VAL A 215 -10.28 22.29 -1.49
N THR A 216 -9.81 23.54 -1.51
CA THR A 216 -8.39 23.85 -1.64
C THR A 216 -7.62 22.97 -0.65
N GLU A 217 -6.85 22.04 -1.22
CA GLU A 217 -5.86 21.16 -0.61
C GLU A 217 -4.79 22.00 0.13
N GLU A 218 -5.18 22.75 1.17
CA GLU A 218 -4.25 23.53 1.98
C GLU A 218 -3.76 22.77 3.22
N LYS A 219 -4.36 21.59 3.52
CA LYS A 219 -4.11 20.91 4.79
C LYS A 219 -2.99 19.88 4.74
N GLU A 220 -2.73 19.24 3.60
CA GLU A 220 -1.67 18.23 3.53
C GLU A 220 -0.25 18.84 3.43
N GLY A 221 -0.12 19.97 2.74
CA GLY A 221 1.16 20.67 2.60
C GLY A 221 1.68 21.27 3.92
N ARG A 222 0.80 21.59 4.89
CA ARG A 222 1.22 22.14 6.19
C ARG A 222 1.79 21.05 7.10
N ALA A 223 1.18 19.86 7.13
CA ALA A 223 1.65 18.76 7.96
C ALA A 223 3.01 18.21 7.47
N TRP A 224 3.19 18.07 6.16
CA TRP A 224 4.47 17.63 5.57
C TRP A 224 5.59 18.64 5.88
N LYS A 225 5.33 19.94 5.73
CA LYS A 225 6.31 20.99 6.07
C LYS A 225 6.74 20.92 7.54
N TRP A 226 5.82 20.70 8.47
CA TRP A 226 6.13 20.57 9.89
C TRP A 226 6.90 19.30 10.21
N TRP A 227 6.62 18.20 9.51
CA TRP A 227 7.36 16.95 9.69
C TRP A 227 8.80 17.03 9.17
N VAL A 228 9.02 17.71 8.04
CA VAL A 228 10.37 17.98 7.49
C VAL A 228 11.16 18.91 8.40
N ILE A 229 10.52 19.94 9.00
CA ILE A 229 11.16 20.81 9.99
C ILE A 229 11.52 20.02 11.26
N GLY A 230 10.67 19.08 11.70
CA GLY A 230 10.92 18.20 12.84
C GLY A 230 12.14 17.29 12.64
N PHE A 231 12.27 16.69 11.45
CA PHE A 231 13.43 15.85 11.10
C PHE A 231 14.74 16.65 11.03
N GLY A 232 14.70 17.87 10.49
CA GLY A 232 15.89 18.73 10.41
C GLY A 232 16.47 19.08 11.78
N ILE A 233 15.62 19.39 12.76
CA ILE A 233 16.05 19.72 14.13
C ILE A 233 16.58 18.47 14.86
N GLY A 234 15.95 17.31 14.63
CA GLY A 234 16.38 16.03 15.21
C GLY A 234 17.80 15.63 14.78
N ILE A 235 18.11 15.76 13.48
CA ILE A 235 19.43 15.40 12.94
C ILE A 235 20.52 16.31 13.50
N VAL A 236 20.27 17.61 13.59
CA VAL A 236 21.24 18.58 14.17
C VAL A 236 21.50 18.27 15.64
N GLY A 237 20.46 17.94 16.42
CA GLY A 237 20.60 17.56 17.82
C GLY A 237 21.47 16.30 18.02
N ILE A 238 21.29 15.29 17.18
CA ILE A 238 22.08 14.05 17.25
C ILE A 238 23.55 14.31 16.91
N ILE A 239 23.85 15.14 15.90
CA ILE A 239 25.24 15.50 15.54
C ILE A 239 25.94 16.23 16.68
N VAL A 240 25.25 17.15 17.36
CA VAL A 240 25.80 17.86 18.52
C VAL A 240 26.07 16.89 19.69
N LEU A 241 25.16 15.96 19.97
CA LEU A 241 25.36 14.96 21.03
C LEU A 241 26.54 14.02 20.74
N VAL A 242 26.68 13.56 19.49
CA VAL A 242 27.80 12.70 19.07
C VAL A 242 29.13 13.45 19.17
N SER A 243 29.19 14.70 18.71
CA SER A 243 30.42 15.50 18.78
C SER A 243 30.84 15.78 20.24
N MET A 244 29.89 16.12 21.12
CA MET A 244 30.17 16.29 22.56
C MET A 244 30.68 14.99 23.20
N GLY A 245 30.05 13.85 22.89
CA GLY A 245 30.50 12.54 23.37
C GLY A 245 31.94 12.22 22.95
N MET A 246 32.30 12.52 21.70
CA MET A 246 33.65 12.30 21.19
C MET A 246 34.70 13.17 21.91
N VAL A 247 34.39 14.46 22.16
CA VAL A 247 35.31 15.37 22.88
C VAL A 247 35.55 14.90 24.32
N VAL A 248 34.50 14.44 25.01
CA VAL A 248 34.63 13.91 26.38
C VAL A 248 35.51 12.66 26.40
N MET A 249 35.28 11.72 25.49
CA MET A 249 36.11 10.51 25.32
C MET A 249 37.59 10.85 25.08
N LEU A 250 37.87 11.82 24.20
CA LEU A 250 39.25 12.24 23.91
C LEU A 250 39.91 12.90 25.13
N LYS A 251 39.16 13.70 25.90
CA LYS A 251 39.66 14.28 27.15
C LYS A 251 39.95 13.21 28.19
N TRP A 252 39.06 12.24 28.36
CA TRP A 252 39.26 11.14 29.31
C TRP A 252 40.50 10.31 28.96
N ARG A 253 40.67 9.96 27.68
CA ARG A 253 41.89 9.30 27.20
C ARG A 253 43.15 10.12 27.48
N LYS A 254 43.10 11.44 27.26
CA LYS A 254 44.26 12.30 27.51
C LYS A 254 44.63 12.34 28.98
N ILE A 255 43.65 12.47 29.88
CA ILE A 255 43.86 12.45 31.33
C ILE A 255 44.49 11.13 31.77
N GLU A 256 43.98 10.01 31.24
CA GLU A 256 44.50 8.68 31.57
C GLU A 256 45.96 8.51 31.11
N ILE A 257 46.29 8.95 29.90
CA ILE A 257 47.68 8.90 29.39
C ILE A 257 48.60 9.79 30.25
N THR A 258 48.18 11.00 30.62
CA THR A 258 48.99 11.88 31.48
C THR A 258 49.19 11.31 32.89
N LYS A 259 48.23 10.53 33.38
CA LYS A 259 48.38 9.81 34.66
C LYS A 259 49.41 8.69 34.54
N MET A 260 49.42 7.96 33.43
CA MET A 260 50.40 6.90 33.17
C MET A 260 51.83 7.42 32.95
N GLU A 261 52.00 8.60 32.34
CA GLU A 261 53.33 9.23 32.20
C GLU A 261 53.93 9.64 33.57
N LYS A 262 53.07 10.01 34.53
CA LYS A 262 53.52 10.43 35.87
C LYS A 262 54.02 9.27 36.73
N GLU A 263 53.52 8.06 36.51
CA GLU A 263 53.94 6.87 37.27
C GLU A 263 55.27 6.29 36.74
N SER A 264 55.58 6.44 35.44
CA SER A 264 56.87 5.99 34.89
C SER A 264 58.06 6.85 35.34
N ASP A 265 57.87 8.17 35.51
CA ASP A 265 58.96 9.07 35.93
C ASP A 265 59.36 8.89 37.40
N THR A 266 58.50 8.26 38.22
CA THR A 266 58.76 8.06 39.66
C THR A 266 59.48 6.76 40.01
N SER A 267 59.56 5.78 39.10
CA SER A 267 60.03 4.43 39.45
C SER A 267 61.46 4.11 39.03
N VAL A 268 62.19 5.00 38.33
CA VAL A 268 63.63 4.83 38.06
C VAL A 268 64.35 6.17 38.02
N ALA A 269 64.26 6.97 39.09
CA ALA A 269 65.22 8.06 39.30
C ALA A 269 66.55 7.45 39.75
N LEU A 270 67.42 7.11 38.80
CA LEU A 270 68.83 6.80 39.06
C LEU A 270 69.44 7.95 39.87
N ASP A 271 70.05 7.64 41.03
CA ASP A 271 70.73 8.64 41.86
C ASP A 271 71.78 9.39 41.04
N THR A 272 71.58 10.71 40.88
CA THR A 272 72.54 11.59 40.21
C THR A 272 73.36 12.31 41.27
N PHE A 273 74.68 12.18 41.23
CA PHE A 273 75.58 12.97 42.08
C PHE A 273 76.28 14.06 41.26
N TRP A 274 76.62 15.16 41.91
CA TRP A 274 77.32 16.28 41.28
C TRP A 274 78.82 16.00 41.23
N VAL A 275 79.43 16.01 40.04
CA VAL A 275 80.88 16.02 39.87
C VAL A 275 81.30 17.45 39.54
N ARG A 276 82.01 18.09 40.46
CA ARG A 276 82.62 19.44 40.43
C ARG A 276 82.47 20.21 39.09
N GLY A 277 81.61 21.24 39.10
CA GLY A 277 81.18 22.01 37.91
C GLY A 277 79.76 21.61 37.48
N ASP A 278 79.03 22.46 36.75
CA ASP A 278 77.56 22.39 36.52
C ASP A 278 77.04 21.20 35.66
N HIS A 279 77.64 20.02 35.78
CA HIS A 279 77.24 18.83 35.04
C HIS A 279 76.84 17.69 35.99
N LYS A 280 75.60 17.22 35.84
CA LYS A 280 75.09 16.00 36.50
C LYS A 280 75.30 14.79 35.59
N MET A 281 75.80 13.68 36.15
CA MET A 281 75.91 12.40 35.44
C MET A 281 75.23 11.28 36.25
N PRO A 282 74.51 10.35 35.58
CA PRO A 282 73.85 9.22 36.24
C PRO A 282 74.86 8.11 36.58
N CYS A 283 74.75 7.52 37.76
CA CYS A 283 75.65 6.45 38.19
C CYS A 283 74.85 5.26 38.73
N ALA A 284 75.13 4.06 38.21
CA ALA A 284 74.49 2.84 38.68
C ALA A 284 75.30 2.23 39.83
N SER A 285 74.67 1.99 40.99
CA SER A 285 75.31 1.29 42.11
C SER A 285 75.46 -0.19 41.77
N MET A 286 76.68 -0.64 41.50
CA MET A 286 76.97 -2.05 41.24
C MET A 286 77.06 -2.82 42.56
N ILE A 287 76.02 -3.57 42.93
CA ILE A 287 76.01 -4.41 44.15
C ILE A 287 76.45 -5.83 43.78
N ARG A 288 77.58 -6.30 44.33
CA ARG A 288 77.98 -7.72 44.30
C ARG A 288 77.39 -8.42 45.52
N THR A 289 76.61 -9.48 45.31
CA THR A 289 76.13 -10.36 46.38
C THR A 289 77.22 -11.35 46.80
N GLN A 290 77.51 -11.42 48.09
CA GLN A 290 78.40 -12.43 48.69
C GLN A 290 77.54 -13.52 49.35
N PRO A 291 77.72 -14.81 49.06
CA PRO A 291 76.92 -15.88 49.64
C PRO A 291 77.60 -16.47 50.88
N THR A 292 76.87 -16.88 51.91
CA THR A 292 77.29 -17.96 52.83
C THR A 292 76.16 -18.52 53.70
N LEU A 293 76.33 -19.81 54.02
CA LEU A 293 75.45 -20.88 54.50
C LEU A 293 75.27 -20.97 56.04
N GLU A 294 74.18 -21.69 56.43
CA GLU A 294 73.93 -22.60 57.57
C GLU A 294 74.16 -22.15 59.04
N HIS A 295 73.15 -22.31 59.91
CA HIS A 295 73.00 -23.51 60.77
C HIS A 295 71.85 -23.43 61.80
N ASP A 296 71.21 -24.59 61.97
CA ASP A 296 70.86 -25.31 63.20
C ASP A 296 69.85 -24.81 64.25
N PHE A 297 68.89 -25.72 64.43
CA PHE A 297 68.36 -26.30 65.67
C PHE A 297 67.05 -25.78 66.28
N VAL A 298 66.22 -26.79 66.50
CA VAL A 298 64.84 -26.87 66.98
C VAL A 298 64.90 -27.20 68.49
N PRO A 299 63.80 -27.06 69.22
CA PRO A 299 63.09 -28.28 69.63
C PRO A 299 61.58 -28.25 69.32
#